data_AF-A0A919JS83-F1
#
_entry.id   AF-A0A919JS83-F1
#
_cell.length_a   1.000
_cell.length_b   1.000
_cell.length_c   1.000
_cell.angle_alpha   90.00
_cell.angle_beta   90.00
_cell.angle_gamma   90.00
#
_symmetry.space_group_name_H-M   'P 1'
#
loop_
_entity.id
_entity.type
_entity.pdbx_description
1 polymer ?
#
loop_
_entity_poly.entity_id
_entity_poly.type
_entity_poly.pdbx_seq_one_letter_code
_entity_poly.pdbx_strand_id
1 'polypeptide(L)'
;MLQRAHQAIKPKWGREILDILSSEPLRYTDLLVRLGVVAADQPVHSRTFQATLVALTGQGLIEHRTKRVPPDYTLTNSGQRLVVALRHIEAWDQDHLAEQPGKSDSWRT
;
A
#
# COMPACT_ATOMS: atom_id res chain seq x y z
N MET A 1 -0.42 16.28 9.55
CA MET A 1 -0.91 14.90 9.31
C MET A 1 -0.53 14.38 7.92
N LEU A 2 -0.72 15.15 6.83
CA LEU A 2 -0.40 14.73 5.45
C LEU A 2 1.03 14.21 5.24
N GLN A 3 2.04 14.87 5.82
CA GLN A 3 3.45 14.50 5.65
C GLN A 3 3.77 13.11 6.23
N ARG A 4 3.12 12.68 7.32
CA ARG A 4 3.31 11.34 7.89
C ARG A 4 2.65 10.26 7.03
N ALA A 5 1.48 10.55 6.43
CA ALA A 5 0.81 9.65 5.49
C ALA A 5 1.63 9.45 4.21
N HIS A 6 2.24 10.51 3.68
CA HIS A 6 3.09 10.40 2.48
C HIS A 6 4.39 9.63 2.74
N GLN A 7 5.03 9.83 3.89
CA GLN A 7 6.20 9.03 4.29
C GLN A 7 5.85 7.55 4.55
N ALA A 8 4.60 7.27 4.89
CA ALA A 8 4.14 5.93 5.18
C ALA A 8 4.02 5.02 3.96
N ILE A 9 3.58 5.57 2.83
CA ILE A 9 3.46 4.88 1.56
C ILE A 9 4.73 4.95 0.69
N LYS A 10 5.75 5.68 1.15
CA LYS A 10 7.03 5.86 0.44
C LYS A 10 7.84 4.57 0.21
N PRO A 11 7.84 3.56 1.10
CA PRO A 11 8.51 2.30 0.81
C PRO A 11 7.97 1.66 -0.47
N LYS A 12 8.85 1.02 -1.26
CA LYS A 12 8.56 0.49 -2.61
C LYS A 12 7.29 -0.37 -2.71
N TRP A 13 6.87 -1.01 -1.63
CA TRP A 13 5.70 -1.89 -1.56
C TRP A 13 4.67 -1.49 -0.50
N GLY A 14 4.80 -0.27 0.02
CA GLY A 14 4.03 0.18 1.18
C GLY A 14 2.53 0.19 0.92
N ARG A 15 2.11 0.75 -0.21
CA ARG A 15 0.70 0.84 -0.62
C ARG A 15 0.10 -0.55 -0.81
N GLU A 16 0.77 -1.40 -1.58
CA GLU A 16 0.32 -2.73 -1.97
C GLU A 16 0.16 -3.64 -0.76
N ILE A 17 1.13 -3.61 0.17
CA ILE A 17 1.05 -4.40 1.41
C ILE A 17 -0.14 -3.95 2.27
N LEU A 18 -0.39 -2.63 2.38
CA LEU A 18 -1.53 -2.12 3.14
C LEU A 18 -2.87 -2.53 2.50
N ASP A 19 -2.96 -2.50 1.16
CA ASP A 19 -4.16 -2.97 0.46
C ASP A 19 -4.38 -4.47 0.63
N ILE A 20 -3.35 -5.29 0.48
CA ILE A 20 -3.45 -6.74 0.66
C ILE A 20 -3.90 -7.07 2.09
N LEU A 21 -3.34 -6.41 3.11
CA LEU A 21 -3.72 -6.64 4.51
C LEU A 21 -5.07 -6.03 4.91
N SER A 22 -5.67 -5.21 4.04
CA SER A 22 -7.00 -4.64 4.29
C SER A 22 -8.14 -5.65 4.17
N SER A 23 -7.90 -6.77 3.48
CA SER A 23 -8.89 -7.85 3.39
C SER A 23 -8.80 -8.80 4.58
N GLU A 24 -7.59 -9.19 4.97
CA GLU A 24 -7.37 -10.15 6.05
C GLU A 24 -5.93 -10.12 6.58
N PRO A 25 -5.69 -10.64 7.79
CA PRO A 25 -4.35 -10.94 8.28
C PRO A 25 -3.66 -12.03 7.46
N LEU A 26 -2.35 -11.88 7.18
CA LEU A 26 -1.58 -12.83 6.38
C LEU A 26 -0.23 -13.18 7.01
N ARG A 27 0.21 -14.42 6.78
CA ARG A 27 1.56 -14.87 7.14
C ARG A 27 2.59 -14.23 6.20
N TYR A 28 3.84 -14.20 6.63
CA TYR A 28 4.95 -13.65 5.83
C TYR A 28 4.99 -14.22 4.40
N THR A 29 4.90 -15.55 4.27
CA THR A 29 4.97 -16.25 2.97
C THR A 29 3.78 -15.92 2.09
N ASP A 30 2.58 -15.92 2.65
CA ASP A 30 1.34 -15.65 1.90
C ASP A 30 1.31 -14.20 1.42
N LEU A 31 1.75 -13.27 2.27
CA LEU A 31 1.86 -11.86 1.93
C LEU A 31 2.92 -11.62 0.84
N LEU A 32 4.07 -12.29 0.90
CA LEU A 32 5.11 -12.20 -0.13
C LEU A 32 4.60 -12.73 -1.48
N VAL A 33 3.87 -13.85 -1.48
CA VAL A 33 3.27 -14.44 -2.69
C VAL A 33 2.24 -13.49 -3.28
N ARG A 34 1.30 -12.96 -2.48
CA ARG A 34 0.28 -12.02 -2.97
C ARG A 34 0.91 -10.74 -3.51
N LEU A 35 1.94 -10.22 -2.83
CA LEU A 35 2.67 -9.06 -3.32
C LEU A 35 3.36 -9.34 -4.65
N GLY A 36 3.91 -10.54 -4.85
CA GLY A 36 4.47 -10.96 -6.13
C GLY A 36 3.44 -10.96 -7.27
N VAL A 37 2.21 -11.39 -6.99
CA VAL A 37 1.11 -11.34 -7.97
C VAL A 37 0.74 -9.90 -8.32
N VAL A 38 0.64 -9.01 -7.33
CA VAL A 38 0.32 -7.59 -7.54
C VAL A 38 1.44 -6.84 -8.26
N ALA A 39 2.70 -7.17 -7.96
CA ALA A 39 3.86 -6.51 -8.55
C ALA A 39 4.13 -6.92 -10.01
N ALA A 40 3.48 -7.98 -10.51
CA ALA A 40 3.51 -8.52 -11.87
C ALA A 40 4.92 -8.60 -12.49
N ASP A 41 5.41 -7.51 -13.07
CA ASP A 41 6.67 -7.41 -13.80
C ASP A 41 7.87 -7.01 -12.92
N GLN A 42 7.66 -6.75 -11.63
CA GLN A 42 8.73 -6.34 -10.72
C GLN A 42 9.06 -7.43 -9.70
N PRO A 43 10.29 -7.98 -9.71
CA PRO A 43 10.69 -8.99 -8.75
C PRO A 43 10.66 -8.43 -7.32
N VAL A 44 9.91 -9.11 -6.46
CA VAL A 44 9.81 -8.77 -5.03
C VAL A 44 10.96 -9.43 -4.28
N HIS A 45 12.06 -8.69 -4.11
CA HIS A 45 13.18 -9.17 -3.30
C HIS A 45 12.82 -9.22 -1.81
N SER A 46 13.09 -10.36 -1.18
CA SER A 46 12.82 -10.62 0.25
C SER A 46 13.38 -9.54 1.17
N ARG A 47 14.59 -9.03 0.88
CA ARG A 47 15.22 -7.94 1.64
C ARG A 47 14.41 -6.65 1.61
N THR A 48 13.93 -6.25 0.43
CA THR A 48 13.12 -5.03 0.24
C THR A 48 11.74 -5.20 0.87
N PHE A 49 11.15 -6.39 0.74
CA PHE A 49 9.90 -6.74 1.40
C PHE A 49 10.02 -6.65 2.92
N GLN A 50 11.03 -7.30 3.51
CA GLN A 50 11.28 -7.26 4.94
C GLN A 50 11.54 -5.84 5.45
N ALA A 51 12.35 -5.05 4.73
CA ALA A 51 12.57 -3.64 5.07
C ALA A 51 11.26 -2.83 5.07
N THR A 52 10.36 -3.13 4.14
CA THR A 52 9.04 -2.49 4.07
C THR A 52 8.16 -2.89 5.26
N LEU A 53 8.12 -4.18 5.65
CA LEU A 53 7.38 -4.63 6.83
C LEU A 53 7.90 -3.96 8.11
N VAL A 54 9.23 -3.85 8.27
CA VAL A 54 9.85 -3.15 9.39
C VAL A 54 9.45 -1.68 9.42
N ALA A 55 9.47 -1.00 8.27
CA ALA A 55 9.06 0.40 8.17
C ALA A 55 7.58 0.60 8.54
N LEU A 56 6.67 -0.20 7.98
CA LEU A 56 5.23 -0.12 8.26
C LEU A 56 4.91 -0.46 9.72
N THR A 57 5.63 -1.42 10.31
CA THR A 57 5.49 -1.78 11.73
C THR A 57 6.00 -0.64 12.62
N GLY A 58 7.17 -0.07 12.31
CA GLY A 58 7.74 1.06 13.05
C GLY A 58 6.90 2.33 12.97
N GLN A 59 6.09 2.48 11.93
CA GLN A 59 5.11 3.56 11.78
C GLN A 59 3.76 3.24 12.47
N GLY A 60 3.58 2.03 13.00
CA GLY A 60 2.35 1.61 13.66
C GLY A 60 1.17 1.41 12.71
N LEU A 61 1.41 1.10 11.43
CA LEU A 61 0.37 0.86 10.43
C LEU A 61 0.00 -0.61 10.31
N ILE A 62 0.98 -1.48 10.53
CA ILE A 62 0.77 -2.92 10.65
C ILE A 62 1.31 -3.40 11.99
N GLU A 63 0.82 -4.54 12.45
CA GLU A 63 1.36 -5.26 13.58
C GLU A 63 1.76 -6.68 13.16
N HIS A 64 2.87 -7.18 13.73
CA HIS A 64 3.29 -8.57 13.60
C HIS A 64 2.88 -9.34 14.85
N ARG A 65 1.87 -10.20 14.74
CA ARG A 65 1.27 -10.92 15.88
C ARG A 65 2.03 -12.20 16.18
N THR A 66 3.20 -12.06 16.77
CA THR A 66 4.11 -13.18 17.10
C THR A 66 3.52 -14.22 18.05
N LYS A 67 2.49 -13.87 18.84
CA LYS A 67 1.81 -14.77 19.77
C LYS A 67 0.80 -15.70 19.09
N ARG A 68 0.45 -15.47 17.82
CA ARG A 68 -0.38 -16.40 17.04
C ARG A 68 0.47 -17.54 16.50
N VAL A 69 -0.13 -18.72 16.40
CA VAL A 69 0.52 -19.89 15.79
C VAL A 69 -0.28 -20.30 14.55
N PRO A 70 0.23 -20.05 13.34
CA PRO A 70 1.49 -19.35 13.04
C PRO A 70 1.35 -17.81 13.12
N PRO A 71 2.48 -17.09 13.23
CA PRO A 71 2.48 -15.63 13.28
C PRO A 71 2.01 -15.03 11.96
N ASP A 72 1.32 -13.90 12.06
CA ASP A 72 0.78 -13.16 10.92
C ASP A 72 0.96 -11.65 11.07
N TYR A 73 0.76 -10.94 9.97
CA TYR A 73 0.72 -9.49 9.88
C TYR A 73 -0.72 -9.04 9.69
N THR A 74 -1.11 -7.94 10.32
CA THR A 74 -2.43 -7.34 10.13
C THR A 74 -2.35 -5.81 10.24
N LEU A 75 -3.35 -5.10 9.72
CA LEU A 75 -3.46 -3.66 9.89
C LEU A 75 -3.76 -3.31 11.35
N THR A 76 -3.16 -2.22 11.83
CA THR A 76 -3.64 -1.55 13.04
C THR A 76 -4.85 -0.68 12.70
N ASN A 77 -5.51 -0.13 13.72
CA ASN A 77 -6.55 0.90 13.52
C ASN A 77 -6.04 2.09 12.69
N SER A 78 -4.77 2.48 12.88
CA SER A 78 -4.14 3.56 12.10
C SER A 78 -3.94 3.15 10.64
N GLY A 79 -3.48 1.91 10.39
CA GLY A 79 -3.36 1.36 9.04
C GLY A 79 -4.70 1.31 8.31
N GLN A 80 -5.76 0.84 8.99
CA GLN A 80 -7.11 0.78 8.41
C GLN A 80 -7.62 2.15 8.00
N ARG A 81 -7.47 3.17 8.86
CA ARG A 81 -7.88 4.55 8.56
C ARG A 81 -7.10 5.14 7.39
N LEU A 82 -5.81 4.82 7.27
CA LEU A 82 -4.99 5.26 6.16
C LEU A 82 -5.47 4.64 4.84
N VAL A 83 -5.74 3.33 4.81
CA VAL A 83 -6.27 2.65 3.60
C VAL A 83 -7.59 3.27 3.15
N VAL A 84 -8.52 3.53 4.08
CA VAL A 84 -9.80 4.20 3.76
C VAL A 84 -9.56 5.59 3.14
N ALA A 85 -8.67 6.39 3.73
CA ALA A 85 -8.34 7.70 3.19
C ALA A 85 -7.71 7.62 1.79
N LEU A 86 -6.80 6.67 1.56
CA LEU A 86 -6.18 6.45 0.26
C LEU A 86 -7.21 6.05 -0.81
N ARG A 87 -8.17 5.18 -0.47
CA ARG A 87 -9.27 4.80 -1.38
C ARG A 87 -10.18 5.97 -1.73
N HIS A 88 -10.48 6.85 -0.77
CA HIS A 88 -11.27 8.05 -1.07
C HIS A 88 -10.53 9.00 -2.02
N ILE A 89 -9.21 9.14 -1.86
CA ILE A 89 -8.40 9.95 -2.78
C ILE A 89 -8.40 9.31 -4.18
N GLU A 90 -8.23 7.99 -4.26
CA GLU A 90 -8.24 7.24 -5.52
C GLU A 90 -9.59 7.31 -6.24
N ALA A 91 -10.71 7.19 -5.51
CA ALA A 91 -12.05 7.37 -6.07
C ALA A 91 -12.27 8.80 -6.58
N TRP A 92 -11.87 9.81 -5.80
CA TRP A 92 -11.95 11.20 -6.23
C TRP A 92 -11.12 11.45 -7.50
N ASP A 93 -9.94 10.86 -7.60
CA ASP A 93 -9.05 10.95 -8.76
C ASP A 93 -9.71 10.35 -10.02
N GLN A 94 -10.31 9.17 -9.88
CA GLN A 94 -11.05 8.52 -10.97
C GLN A 94 -12.25 9.36 -11.43
N ASP A 95 -12.97 9.98 -10.50
CA ASP A 95 -14.14 10.80 -10.81
C ASP A 95 -13.78 12.15 -11.48
N HIS A 96 -12.58 12.70 -11.24
CA HIS A 96 -12.25 14.08 -11.64
C HIS A 96 -11.10 14.20 -12.66
N LEU A 97 -10.23 13.19 -12.80
CA LEU A 97 -9.15 13.21 -13.80
C LEU A 97 -9.46 12.38 -15.04
N ALA A 98 -10.41 11.44 -14.99
CA ALA A 98 -10.87 10.70 -16.16
C ALA A 98 -11.63 11.59 -17.17
N GLU A 99 -12.01 12.82 -16.78
CA GLU A 99 -12.76 13.79 -17.61
C GLU A 99 -11.90 14.88 -18.26
N GLN A 100 -10.59 14.68 -18.45
CA GLN A 100 -9.80 15.55 -19.34
C GLN A 100 -9.51 14.89 -20.70
N PRO A 101 -10.50 14.75 -21.61
CA PRO A 101 -10.20 14.51 -23.01
C PRO A 101 -9.58 15.78 -23.60
N GLY A 102 -8.27 15.73 -23.85
CA GLY A 102 -7.59 16.54 -24.85
C GLY A 102 -7.64 18.06 -24.66
N LYS A 103 -6.72 18.61 -23.85
CA LYS A 103 -6.03 19.83 -24.30
C LYS A 103 -4.99 19.42 -25.35
N SER A 104 -5.47 19.15 -26.55
CA SER A 104 -4.64 19.19 -27.75
C SER A 104 -4.14 20.64 -27.87
N ASP A 105 -2.83 20.82 -27.73
CA ASP A 105 -2.15 22.10 -27.94
C ASP A 105 -2.49 22.67 -29.32
N SER A 106 -3.42 23.62 -29.35
CA SER A 106 -3.84 24.36 -30.53
C SER A 106 -3.01 25.64 -30.72
N TRP A 107 -1.71 25.60 -30.45
CA TRP A 107 -0.81 26.75 -30.62
C TRP A 107 0.18 26.56 -31.77
N ARG A 108 -0.31 26.11 -32.93
CA ARG A 108 0.35 26.35 -34.21
C ARG A 108 -0.61 27.04 -35.17
N THR A 109 -0.51 28.36 -35.20
CA THR A 109 -0.84 29.22 -36.34
C THR A 109 0.30 30.21 -36.49
#